data_AF-A0A2G4R0U8-F1
#
_entry.id   AF-A0A2G4R0U8-F1
#
_cell.length_a   1.000
_cell.length_b   1.000
_cell.length_c   1.000
_cell.angle_alpha   90.00
_cell.angle_beta   90.00
_cell.angle_gamma   90.00
#
_symmetry.space_group_name_H-M   'P 1'
#
loop_
_entity.id
_entity.type
_entity.pdbx_description
1 polymer ?
#
loop_
_entity_poly.entity_id
_entity_poly.type
_entity_poly.pdbx_seq_one_letter_code
_entity_poly.pdbx_strand_id
1 'polypeptide(L)'
;ANDLLAKLSNGVVSDNSVGVKILSLDEMKEVRGGYYILNTKFNQDKLNLTSEFYLVANFHPGEVDYIKNYIFKDPNAKKGLCGLNVVSCSNPSERRLIDYLDITNQSYIFSPTFIVKRQIKRTHLGQPYVLFSYQVGVMDTNGQYYKFDPTTSSRLLKYNMIIKEMAQKYESQIESAMGGYNANVM
;
A
#
# COMPACT_ATOMS: atom_id res chain seq x y z
N ALA A 1 -27.58 -5.24 -6.05
CA ALA A 1 -26.14 -5.57 -6.03
C ALA A 1 -25.93 -6.86 -6.81
N ASN A 2 -25.66 -6.78 -8.12
CA ASN A 2 -25.32 -7.95 -8.97
C ASN A 2 -24.61 -7.55 -10.27
N ASP A 3 -24.13 -6.30 -10.39
CA ASP A 3 -23.72 -5.75 -11.70
C ASP A 3 -22.20 -5.79 -11.95
N LEU A 4 -21.39 -6.13 -10.94
CA LEU A 4 -19.93 -6.24 -11.06
C LEU A 4 -19.45 -7.66 -11.40
N LEU A 5 -20.19 -8.69 -11.00
CA LEU A 5 -19.85 -10.09 -11.31
C LEU A 5 -20.13 -10.45 -12.77
N ALA A 6 -21.15 -9.85 -13.39
CA ALA A 6 -21.53 -10.11 -14.78
C ALA A 6 -20.50 -9.56 -15.80
N LYS A 7 -19.76 -8.51 -15.45
CA LYS A 7 -18.68 -7.98 -16.31
C LYS A 7 -17.43 -8.84 -16.34
N LEU A 8 -17.23 -9.71 -15.35
CA LEU A 8 -16.08 -10.61 -15.28
C LEU A 8 -16.30 -11.93 -16.03
N SER A 9 -17.54 -12.31 -16.34
CA SER A 9 -17.82 -13.60 -17.01
C SER A 9 -17.90 -13.54 -18.54
N ASN A 10 -17.99 -12.35 -19.15
CA ASN A 10 -18.27 -12.21 -20.58
C ASN A 10 -17.12 -11.64 -21.42
N GLY A 11 -15.91 -11.56 -20.88
CA GLY A 11 -14.73 -11.12 -21.62
C GLY A 11 -13.70 -12.23 -21.69
N VAL A 12 -13.62 -12.93 -22.82
CA VAL A 12 -12.45 -13.71 -23.21
C VAL A 12 -11.22 -12.80 -23.09
N VAL A 13 -10.43 -12.96 -22.04
CA VAL A 13 -9.13 -12.29 -21.91
C VAL A 13 -8.18 -13.05 -22.82
N SER A 14 -8.07 -12.55 -24.04
CA SER A 14 -7.20 -13.08 -25.07
C SER A 14 -5.74 -13.03 -24.63
N ASP A 15 -5.05 -14.11 -24.99
CA ASP A 15 -3.62 -14.36 -24.86
C ASP A 15 -2.69 -13.14 -24.96
N ASN A 16 -1.80 -13.07 -23.98
CA ASN A 16 -0.38 -12.72 -24.09
C ASN A 16 -0.03 -11.34 -24.70
N SER A 17 0.12 -10.34 -23.83
CA SER A 17 0.91 -9.14 -24.15
C SER A 17 2.38 -9.53 -24.38
N VAL A 18 2.86 -9.33 -25.61
CA VAL A 18 4.25 -9.59 -26.04
C VAL A 18 5.22 -8.79 -25.16
N GLY A 19 6.12 -9.49 -24.48
CA GLY A 19 7.23 -8.89 -23.70
C GLY A 19 7.14 -9.02 -22.18
N VAL A 20 6.05 -9.56 -21.63
CA VAL A 20 5.94 -9.87 -20.20
C VAL A 20 6.37 -11.32 -19.98
N LYS A 21 7.50 -11.54 -19.30
CA LYS A 21 7.92 -12.89 -18.90
C LYS A 21 6.92 -13.43 -17.86
N ILE A 22 6.06 -14.35 -18.29
CA ILE A 22 5.20 -15.13 -17.39
C ILE A 22 6.12 -16.07 -16.62
N LEU A 23 6.17 -15.94 -15.30
CA LEU A 23 6.91 -16.85 -14.43
C LEU A 23 6.29 -18.24 -14.55
N SER A 24 7.12 -19.25 -14.77
CA SER A 24 6.69 -20.66 -14.79
C SER A 24 6.13 -21.08 -13.42
N LEU A 25 5.29 -22.12 -13.38
CA LEU A 25 4.70 -22.66 -12.14
C LEU A 25 5.76 -23.02 -11.08
N ASP A 26 6.97 -23.36 -11.50
CA ASP A 26 8.09 -23.65 -10.59
C ASP A 26 8.83 -22.37 -10.15
N GLU A 27 8.93 -21.34 -10.99
CA GLU A 27 9.40 -20.00 -10.58
C GLU A 27 8.41 -19.33 -9.60
N MET A 28 7.10 -19.54 -9.76
CA MET A 28 6.06 -19.04 -8.84
C MET A 28 6.14 -19.69 -7.45
N LYS A 29 6.57 -20.96 -7.35
CA LYS A 29 6.82 -21.64 -6.07
C LYS A 29 8.03 -21.07 -5.30
N GLU A 30 8.95 -20.41 -5.99
CA GLU A 30 10.10 -19.75 -5.37
C GLU A 30 9.82 -18.31 -4.93
N VAL A 31 8.71 -17.70 -5.35
CA VAL A 31 8.31 -16.35 -4.91
C VAL A 31 7.65 -16.42 -3.54
N ARG A 32 8.49 -16.32 -2.52
CA ARG A 32 8.09 -16.33 -1.13
C ARG A 32 7.49 -14.94 -0.74
N GLY A 33 6.56 -14.92 0.22
CA GLY A 33 5.66 -13.81 0.62
C GLY A 33 6.27 -12.52 1.18
N GLY A 34 5.50 -11.62 1.80
CA GLY A 34 5.88 -10.27 2.25
C GLY A 34 5.24 -9.16 1.43
N TYR A 35 4.92 -8.05 2.09
CA TYR A 35 4.60 -6.82 1.37
C TYR A 35 5.84 -5.93 1.20
N TYR A 36 5.96 -5.34 0.02
CA TYR A 36 7.05 -4.50 -0.41
C TYR A 36 6.52 -3.19 -0.97
N ILE A 37 7.40 -2.20 -1.02
CA ILE A 37 7.06 -0.87 -1.52
C ILE A 37 7.46 -0.80 -3.01
N LEU A 38 6.48 -0.59 -3.90
CA LEU A 38 6.72 -0.50 -5.35
C LEU A 38 7.46 0.78 -5.79
N ASN A 39 7.50 1.80 -4.92
CA ASN A 39 8.02 3.12 -5.29
C ASN A 39 9.00 3.66 -4.24
N THR A 40 10.12 2.95 -4.03
CA THR A 40 11.21 3.36 -3.12
C THR A 40 12.24 4.26 -3.77
N LYS A 41 12.12 4.55 -5.07
CA LYS A 41 12.87 5.64 -5.65
C LYS A 41 12.22 6.94 -5.18
N PHE A 42 12.82 7.55 -4.16
CA PHE A 42 12.67 8.97 -3.79
C PHE A 42 13.19 9.85 -4.93
N ASN A 43 12.77 9.55 -6.16
CA ASN A 43 13.11 10.29 -7.36
C ASN A 43 12.42 11.63 -7.21
N GLN A 44 13.20 12.61 -6.77
CA GLN A 44 13.18 14.00 -7.22
C GLN A 44 11.90 14.47 -7.93
N ASP A 45 10.72 14.33 -7.33
CA ASP A 45 9.65 15.31 -7.47
C ASP A 45 10.07 16.55 -6.65
N LYS A 46 11.24 17.06 -7.01
CA LYS A 46 11.68 18.43 -6.78
C LYS A 46 10.90 19.23 -7.81
N LEU A 47 9.86 19.94 -7.38
CA LEU A 47 9.51 21.29 -7.85
C LEU A 47 8.06 21.71 -7.58
N ASN A 48 7.26 20.98 -6.80
CA ASN A 48 6.03 21.54 -6.23
C ASN A 48 5.83 21.06 -4.80
N LEU A 49 6.28 21.88 -3.83
CA LEU A 49 6.21 21.71 -2.36
C LEU A 49 4.77 21.62 -1.78
N THR A 50 3.81 21.22 -2.61
CA THR A 50 2.38 21.04 -2.34
C THR A 50 1.91 19.59 -2.54
N SER A 51 2.73 18.70 -3.09
CA SER A 51 2.37 17.33 -3.44
C SER A 51 2.44 16.39 -2.23
N GLU A 52 1.38 15.60 -2.06
CA GLU A 52 1.38 14.48 -1.13
C GLU A 52 2.27 13.37 -1.67
N PHE A 53 2.99 12.68 -0.78
CA PHE A 53 3.74 11.48 -1.08
C PHE A 53 2.88 10.25 -0.79
N TYR A 54 2.86 9.29 -1.71
CA TYR A 54 2.06 8.06 -1.61
C TYR A 54 2.99 6.86 -1.50
N LEU A 55 3.04 6.28 -0.30
CA LEU A 55 3.78 5.05 -0.03
C LEU A 55 2.82 3.86 -0.15
N VAL A 56 3.04 3.00 -1.14
CA VAL A 56 2.12 1.87 -1.45
C VAL A 56 2.73 0.53 -1.03
N ALA A 57 1.99 -0.22 -0.23
CA ALA A 57 2.31 -1.61 0.13
C ALA A 57 1.68 -2.58 -0.88
N ASN A 58 2.52 -3.36 -1.56
CA ASN A 58 2.11 -4.41 -2.49
C ASN A 58 2.58 -5.76 -1.99
N PHE A 59 1.86 -6.84 -2.32
CA PHE A 59 2.21 -8.18 -1.88
C PHE A 59 3.01 -8.92 -2.93
N HIS A 60 3.86 -9.83 -2.50
CA HIS A 60 4.44 -10.80 -3.39
C HIS A 60 3.33 -11.72 -3.96
N PRO A 61 3.42 -12.15 -5.23
CA PRO A 61 2.44 -13.04 -5.86
C PRO A 61 2.07 -14.28 -5.01
N GLY A 62 3.02 -14.86 -4.28
CA GLY A 62 2.77 -16.01 -3.40
C GLY A 62 1.82 -15.74 -2.22
N GLU A 63 1.62 -14.48 -1.81
CA GLU A 63 0.65 -14.11 -0.76
C GLU A 63 -0.77 -13.92 -1.27
N VAL A 64 -0.94 -13.72 -2.58
CA VAL A 64 -2.27 -13.63 -3.19
C VAL A 64 -3.04 -14.92 -2.92
N ASP A 65 -2.36 -16.07 -2.95
CA ASP A 65 -2.98 -17.36 -2.63
C ASP A 65 -3.32 -17.46 -1.14
N TYR A 66 -2.52 -16.92 -0.22
CA TYR A 66 -2.85 -16.89 1.21
C TYR A 66 -4.06 -16.00 1.51
N ILE A 67 -4.18 -14.88 0.81
CA ILE A 67 -5.35 -13.99 0.88
C ILE A 67 -6.60 -14.72 0.36
N LYS A 68 -6.50 -15.38 -0.81
CA LYS A 68 -7.59 -16.18 -1.38
C LYS A 68 -8.01 -17.30 -0.43
N ASN A 69 -7.07 -18.06 0.13
CA ASN A 69 -7.34 -19.15 1.07
C ASN A 69 -8.13 -18.67 2.29
N TYR A 70 -7.84 -17.46 2.77
CA TYR A 70 -8.59 -16.86 3.87
C TYR A 70 -9.99 -16.41 3.44
N ILE A 71 -10.12 -15.71 2.31
CA ILE A 71 -11.41 -15.23 1.77
C ILE A 71 -12.35 -16.41 1.45
N PHE A 72 -11.84 -17.45 0.81
CA PHE A 72 -12.59 -18.67 0.45
C PHE A 72 -12.69 -19.70 1.58
N LYS A 73 -12.14 -19.39 2.77
CA LYS A 73 -12.21 -20.22 3.99
C LYS A 73 -11.70 -21.65 3.80
N ASP A 74 -10.61 -21.83 3.06
CA ASP A 74 -9.97 -23.16 2.95
C ASP A 74 -9.43 -23.59 4.34
N PRO A 75 -9.86 -24.73 4.90
CA PRO A 75 -9.44 -25.17 6.23
C PRO A 75 -7.99 -25.69 6.28
N ASN A 76 -7.42 -26.12 5.15
CA ASN A 76 -6.14 -26.84 5.10
C ASN A 76 -5.00 -26.02 4.51
N ALA A 77 -5.28 -24.81 4.02
CA ALA A 77 -4.30 -23.98 3.36
C ALA A 77 -3.66 -22.93 4.30
N LYS A 78 -2.42 -22.55 4.00
CA LYS A 78 -1.71 -21.49 4.72
C LYS A 78 -2.44 -20.15 4.55
N LYS A 79 -2.53 -19.42 5.67
CA LYS A 79 -3.17 -18.10 5.80
C LYS A 79 -2.19 -17.15 6.50
N GLY A 80 -2.40 -15.86 6.31
CA GLY A 80 -1.60 -14.79 6.92
C GLY A 80 -0.65 -14.10 5.93
N LEU A 81 0.04 -13.07 6.41
CA LEU A 81 1.04 -12.31 5.64
C LEU A 81 2.36 -12.21 6.41
N CYS A 82 3.47 -12.21 5.67
CA CYS A 82 4.79 -11.92 6.23
C CYS A 82 4.96 -10.43 6.55
N GLY A 83 5.99 -10.10 7.31
CA GLY A 83 6.31 -8.72 7.66
C GLY A 83 6.81 -7.89 6.48
N LEU A 84 6.84 -6.57 6.67
CA LEU A 84 7.37 -5.61 5.70
C LEU A 84 8.80 -5.98 5.23
N ASN A 85 8.98 -6.12 3.92
CA ASN A 85 10.22 -6.55 3.25
C ASN A 85 10.73 -7.94 3.67
N VAL A 86 9.89 -8.79 4.27
CA VAL A 86 10.25 -10.16 4.62
C VAL A 86 9.73 -11.07 3.52
N VAL A 87 10.64 -11.48 2.63
CA VAL A 87 10.33 -12.33 1.47
C VAL A 87 9.85 -13.72 1.91
N SER A 88 10.11 -14.20 3.12
CA SER A 88 9.59 -15.50 3.57
C SER A 88 9.52 -15.58 5.07
N CYS A 89 8.44 -16.17 5.58
CA CYS A 89 8.28 -16.42 7.00
C CYS A 89 7.69 -17.82 7.21
N SER A 90 8.21 -18.54 8.21
CA SER A 90 7.72 -19.87 8.59
C SER A 90 6.27 -19.80 9.10
N ASN A 91 5.93 -18.72 9.81
CA ASN A 91 4.62 -18.48 10.41
C ASN A 91 4.06 -17.11 9.95
N PRO A 92 3.32 -17.06 8.83
CA PRO A 92 2.65 -15.85 8.38
C PRO A 92 1.64 -15.34 9.43
N SER A 93 1.54 -14.02 9.56
CA SER A 93 0.70 -13.39 10.57
C SER A 93 -0.73 -13.26 10.06
N GLU A 94 -1.66 -13.96 10.71
CA GLU A 94 -3.10 -13.77 10.47
C GLU A 94 -3.54 -12.36 10.80
N ARG A 95 -2.95 -11.72 11.83
CA ARG A 95 -3.24 -10.33 12.17
C ARG A 95 -2.91 -9.37 11.02
N ARG A 96 -1.76 -9.54 10.34
CA ARG A 96 -1.44 -8.73 9.13
C ARG A 96 -2.48 -8.91 8.05
N LEU A 97 -2.94 -10.15 7.83
CA LEU A 97 -3.96 -10.43 6.83
C LEU A 97 -5.30 -9.78 7.17
N ILE A 98 -5.71 -9.83 8.43
CA ILE A 98 -6.94 -9.15 8.88
C ILE A 98 -6.81 -7.64 8.69
N ASP A 99 -5.69 -7.04 9.09
CA ASP A 99 -5.45 -5.61 8.95
C ASP A 99 -5.33 -5.20 7.47
N TYR A 100 -4.81 -6.06 6.61
CA TYR A 100 -4.84 -5.86 5.16
C TYR A 100 -6.28 -5.77 4.65
N LEU A 101 -7.09 -6.78 4.96
CA LEU A 101 -8.47 -6.89 4.49
C LEU A 101 -9.38 -5.80 5.08
N ASP A 102 -9.06 -5.28 6.27
CA ASP A 102 -9.71 -4.10 6.86
C ASP A 102 -9.49 -2.84 6.01
N ILE A 103 -8.27 -2.63 5.50
CA ILE A 103 -7.95 -1.48 4.63
C ILE A 103 -8.57 -1.64 3.25
N THR A 104 -8.47 -2.84 2.67
CA THR A 104 -8.86 -3.07 1.27
C THR A 104 -10.32 -3.45 1.09
N ASN A 105 -11.11 -3.39 2.16
CA ASN A 105 -12.52 -3.79 2.18
C ASN A 105 -12.70 -5.22 1.61
N GLN A 106 -11.94 -6.17 2.17
CA GLN A 106 -11.94 -7.59 1.78
C GLN A 106 -11.52 -7.88 0.33
N SER A 107 -10.85 -6.93 -0.32
CA SER A 107 -10.39 -7.08 -1.70
C SER A 107 -8.89 -7.35 -1.76
N TYR A 108 -8.46 -8.13 -2.75
CA TYR A 108 -7.04 -8.38 -3.05
C TYR A 108 -6.51 -7.56 -4.24
N ILE A 109 -7.35 -6.71 -4.85
CA ILE A 109 -6.98 -5.86 -6.00
C ILE A 109 -6.56 -4.45 -5.57
N PHE A 110 -6.67 -4.14 -4.28
CA PHE A 110 -6.28 -2.86 -3.72
C PHE A 110 -4.99 -3.00 -2.91
N SER A 111 -4.11 -2.03 -3.04
CA SER A 111 -2.86 -1.94 -2.29
C SER A 111 -2.98 -0.86 -1.22
N PRO A 112 -2.76 -1.15 0.08
CA PRO A 112 -2.74 -0.15 1.14
C PRO A 112 -1.75 0.96 0.86
N THR A 113 -2.18 2.19 1.14
CA THR A 113 -1.37 3.38 0.86
C THR A 113 -1.28 4.28 2.09
N PHE A 114 -0.06 4.57 2.52
CA PHE A 114 0.25 5.58 3.53
C PHE A 114 0.59 6.89 2.83
N ILE A 115 -0.11 7.95 3.18
CA ILE A 115 -0.07 9.23 2.47
C ILE A 115 0.53 10.27 3.41
N VAL A 116 1.61 10.93 2.97
CA VAL A 116 2.27 12.00 3.73
C VAL A 116 2.11 13.31 2.99
N LYS A 117 1.53 14.30 3.64
CA LYS A 117 1.37 15.65 3.10
C LYS A 117 2.27 16.61 3.84
N ARG A 118 3.05 17.38 3.10
CA ARG A 118 3.78 18.53 3.64
C ARG A 118 3.07 19.82 3.26
N GLN A 119 2.94 20.74 4.21
CA GLN A 119 2.37 22.07 3.98
C GLN A 119 3.25 23.12 4.61
N ILE A 120 3.47 24.25 3.92
CA ILE A 120 4.04 25.45 4.51
C ILE A 120 2.87 26.35 4.93
N LYS A 121 2.71 26.55 6.24
CA LYS A 121 1.72 27.44 6.83
C LYS A 121 2.41 28.70 7.38
N ARG A 122 1.62 29.70 7.78
CA ARG A 122 2.12 30.92 8.42
C ARG A 122 1.50 31.08 9.80
N THR A 123 2.31 31.50 10.76
CA THR A 123 1.80 31.93 12.07
C THR A 123 1.03 33.23 11.93
N HIS A 124 0.33 33.65 13.00
CA HIS A 124 -0.36 34.94 13.03
C HIS A 124 0.61 36.13 12.86
N LEU A 125 1.91 35.94 13.12
CA LEU A 125 2.98 36.92 12.92
C LEU A 125 3.61 36.85 11.52
N GLY A 126 3.06 36.04 10.60
CA GLY A 126 3.54 35.89 9.23
C GLY A 126 4.75 34.96 9.05
N GLN A 127 5.32 34.44 10.14
CA GLN A 127 6.47 33.52 10.09
C GLN A 127 6.05 32.17 9.50
N PRO A 128 6.74 31.66 8.47
CA PRO A 128 6.39 30.39 7.86
C PRO A 128 6.83 29.20 8.73
N TYR A 129 6.05 28.12 8.73
CA TYR A 129 6.39 26.87 9.41
C TYR A 129 5.87 25.66 8.61
N VAL A 130 6.52 24.52 8.77
CA VAL A 130 6.13 23.28 8.10
C VAL A 130 5.15 22.49 8.98
N LEU A 131 4.08 22.00 8.37
CA LEU A 131 3.16 21.04 8.96
C LEU A 131 3.13 19.78 8.09
N PHE A 132 3.46 18.64 8.69
CA PHE A 132 3.18 17.33 8.11
C PHE A 132 1.82 16.82 8.58
N SER A 133 1.08 16.19 7.68
CA SER A 133 -0.16 15.48 8.00
C SER A 133 -0.22 14.16 7.27
N TYR A 134 -0.81 13.16 7.89
CA TYR A 134 -0.81 11.78 7.41
C TYR A 134 -2.24 11.31 7.14
N GLN A 135 -2.42 10.53 6.08
CA GLN A 135 -3.69 9.90 5.74
C GLN A 135 -3.47 8.47 5.26
N VAL A 136 -4.56 7.72 5.16
CA VAL A 136 -4.55 6.36 4.63
C VAL A 136 -5.46 6.30 3.41
N GLY A 137 -5.10 5.45 2.47
CA GLY A 137 -5.89 5.17 1.29
C GLY A 137 -5.58 3.79 0.73
N VAL A 138 -6.05 3.57 -0.48
CA VAL A 138 -5.72 2.41 -1.31
C VAL A 138 -5.37 2.85 -2.72
N MET A 139 -4.60 2.04 -3.42
CA MET A 139 -4.34 2.14 -4.85
C MET A 139 -4.97 0.94 -5.56
N ASP A 140 -5.65 1.14 -6.68
CA ASP A 140 -6.17 0.04 -7.50
C ASP A 140 -5.10 -0.53 -8.47
N THR A 141 -5.47 -1.55 -9.23
CA THR A 141 -4.60 -2.17 -10.24
C THR A 141 -4.26 -1.26 -11.43
N ASN A 142 -5.02 -0.19 -11.64
CA ASN A 142 -4.77 0.81 -12.68
C ASN A 142 -3.85 1.95 -12.18
N GLY A 143 -3.44 1.92 -10.90
CA GLY A 143 -2.64 2.97 -10.28
C GLY A 143 -3.46 4.16 -9.77
N GLN A 144 -4.78 4.07 -9.74
CA GLN A 144 -5.66 5.10 -9.20
C GLN A 144 -5.65 5.06 -7.68
N TYR A 145 -5.43 6.23 -7.05
CA TYR A 145 -5.46 6.38 -5.59
C TYR A 145 -6.84 6.80 -5.09
N TYR A 146 -7.25 6.21 -3.97
CA TYR A 146 -8.46 6.55 -3.23
C TYR A 146 -8.09 6.84 -1.77
N LYS A 147 -8.44 8.03 -1.29
CA LYS A 147 -8.18 8.42 0.10
C LYS A 147 -9.37 8.11 0.97
N PHE A 148 -9.13 7.65 2.18
CA PHE A 148 -10.18 7.53 3.17
C PHE A 148 -10.52 8.88 3.81
N ASP A 149 -11.73 8.98 4.34
CA ASP A 149 -12.15 10.12 5.14
C ASP A 149 -11.27 10.26 6.41
N PRO A 150 -11.28 11.43 7.07
CA PRO A 150 -10.45 11.67 8.25
C PRO A 150 -10.68 10.69 9.41
N THR A 151 -11.90 10.20 9.60
CA THR A 151 -12.25 9.28 10.69
C THR A 151 -11.62 7.92 10.45
N THR A 152 -11.84 7.37 9.25
CA THR A 152 -11.26 6.09 8.83
C THR A 152 -9.74 6.14 8.79
N SER A 153 -9.17 7.22 8.23
CA SER A 153 -7.72 7.45 8.23
C SER A 153 -7.14 7.45 9.64
N SER A 154 -7.74 8.18 10.58
CA SER A 154 -7.26 8.27 11.97
C SER A 154 -7.29 6.92 12.68
N ARG A 155 -8.35 6.12 12.46
CA ARG A 155 -8.46 4.76 13.00
C ARG A 155 -7.34 3.87 12.45
N LEU A 156 -7.12 3.88 11.15
CA LEU A 156 -6.12 3.04 10.48
C LEU A 156 -4.70 3.44 10.89
N LEU A 157 -4.37 4.74 10.94
CA LEU A 157 -3.08 5.22 11.44
C LEU A 157 -2.77 4.73 12.86
N LYS A 158 -3.79 4.69 13.73
CA LYS A 158 -3.62 4.34 15.13
C LYS A 158 -3.55 2.83 15.38
N TYR A 159 -4.35 2.04 14.67
CA TYR A 159 -4.60 0.64 15.04
C TYR A 159 -4.24 -0.38 13.96
N ASN A 160 -4.06 0.02 12.70
CA ASN A 160 -3.77 -0.93 11.64
C ASN A 160 -2.27 -1.24 11.60
N MET A 161 -1.91 -2.53 11.71
CA MET A 161 -0.51 -2.94 11.81
C MET A 161 0.30 -2.66 10.54
N ILE A 162 -0.29 -2.83 9.35
CA ILE A 162 0.42 -2.60 8.08
C ILE A 162 0.79 -1.13 7.94
N ILE A 163 -0.15 -0.22 8.20
CA ILE A 163 0.10 1.23 8.15
C ILE A 163 1.13 1.65 9.18
N LYS A 164 1.08 1.09 10.40
CA LYS A 164 2.07 1.38 11.44
C LYS A 164 3.47 0.91 11.06
N GLU A 165 3.61 -0.29 10.51
CA GLU A 165 4.89 -0.83 10.02
C GLU A 165 5.45 0.05 8.90
N MET A 166 4.60 0.55 7.99
CA MET A 166 4.99 1.51 6.95
C MET A 166 5.46 2.84 7.53
N ALA A 167 4.68 3.46 8.41
CA ALA A 167 5.00 4.73 9.04
C ALA A 167 6.31 4.65 9.85
N GLN A 168 6.41 3.65 10.73
CA GLN A 168 7.60 3.44 11.57
C GLN A 168 8.90 3.29 10.77
N LYS A 169 8.82 2.68 9.58
CA LYS A 169 10.00 2.44 8.75
C LYS A 169 10.37 3.61 7.85
N TYR A 170 9.37 4.32 7.30
CA TYR A 170 9.59 5.22 6.17
C TYR A 170 9.22 6.68 6.43
N GLU A 171 8.51 7.02 7.51
CA GLU A 171 8.03 8.38 7.77
C GLU A 171 9.17 9.41 7.76
N SER A 172 10.21 9.20 8.58
CA SER A 172 11.35 10.13 8.64
C SER A 172 12.06 10.29 7.29
N GLN A 173 12.17 9.20 6.52
CA GLN A 173 12.79 9.25 5.20
C GLN A 173 11.93 10.04 4.20
N ILE A 174 10.61 9.86 4.25
CA ILE A 174 9.65 10.60 3.42
C ILE A 174 9.67 12.09 3.79
N GLU A 175 9.59 12.42 5.08
CA GLU A 175 9.64 13.80 5.55
C GLU A 175 10.93 14.50 5.11
N SER A 176 12.08 13.82 5.25
CA SER A 176 13.37 14.34 4.80
C SER A 176 13.39 14.53 3.27
N ALA A 177 12.86 13.57 2.51
CA ALA A 177 12.80 13.66 1.05
C ALA A 177 11.87 14.80 0.57
N MET A 178 10.84 15.13 1.35
CA MET A 178 9.93 16.25 1.10
C MET A 178 10.48 17.61 1.55
N GLY A 179 11.76 17.71 1.94
CA GLY A 179 12.41 18.97 2.36
C GLY A 179 12.35 19.23 3.87
N GLY A 180 11.90 18.25 4.66
CA GLY A 180 11.87 18.31 6.12
C GLY A 180 11.11 19.52 6.67
N TYR A 181 11.52 19.95 7.87
CA TYR A 181 10.87 21.03 8.63
C TYR A 181 11.39 22.44 8.28
N ASN A 182 12.30 22.56 7.32
CA ASN A 182 12.76 23.85 6.86
C ASN A 182 11.75 24.45 5.88
N ALA A 183 11.07 25.52 6.30
CA ALA A 183 10.06 26.20 5.49
C ALA A 183 10.61 26.94 4.27
N ASN A 184 11.94 27.07 4.16
CA ASN A 184 12.63 27.83 3.10
C ASN A 184 13.26 26.93 2.01
N VAL A 185 13.04 25.61 2.05
CA VAL A 185 13.51 24.70 0.98
C VAL A 185 12.65 24.95 -0.25
N MET A 186 13.27 25.47 -1.33
CA MET A 186 12.73 25.60 -2.69
C MET A 186 13.05 24.35 -3.52
#